data_AF-A0A060TB84-F1
#
_entry.id   AF-A0A060TB84-F1
#
_cell.length_a   1.000
_cell.length_b   1.000
_cell.length_c   1.000
_cell.angle_alpha   90.00
_cell.angle_beta   90.00
_cell.angle_gamma   90.00
#
_symmetry.space_group_name_H-M   'P 1'
#
loop_
_entity.id
_entity.type
_entity.pdbx_description
1 polymer ?
#
loop_
_entity_poly.entity_id
_entity_poly.type
_entity_poly.pdbx_seq_one_letter_code
_entity_poly.pdbx_strand_id
1 'polypeptide(L)'
;MWWPWKSQSSGGAEESKSTTDLLDPSLKEFYDQEKPPTPLALAGERERKAFEEQKKVYEHPQSAKDQVAATSDNDQRIVRDFTGKKMVPLGQAARNNCVEYEVLLANCSFKGTFWEKLNMCHMYRKQQMKCVELQTEALKKLGYESALTRNDQEQVQNHVDDIFCQTVPDGPITDEVATKFEDAVQQAKGKGEIFRV
;
A
#
# COMPACT_ATOMS: atom_id res chain seq x y z
N MET A 1 -16.48 16.16 53.05
CA MET A 1 -15.77 17.44 52.82
C MET A 1 -15.79 17.73 51.34
N TRP A 2 -16.45 18.82 50.97
CA TRP A 2 -16.69 19.27 49.60
C TRP A 2 -15.41 19.89 49.00
N TRP A 3 -15.11 19.57 47.75
CA TRP A 3 -14.07 20.23 46.97
C TRP A 3 -14.65 21.49 46.30
N PRO A 4 -14.12 22.69 46.54
CA PRO A 4 -14.67 23.92 45.97
C PRO A 4 -13.98 24.22 44.63
N TRP A 5 -14.63 23.86 43.53
CA TRP A 5 -14.23 24.38 42.22
C TRP A 5 -14.86 25.77 42.07
N LYS A 6 -14.09 26.79 42.45
CA LYS A 6 -14.43 28.19 42.19
C LYS A 6 -13.96 28.53 40.78
N SER A 7 -14.92 28.60 39.85
CA SER A 7 -14.75 29.30 38.57
C SER A 7 -14.47 30.77 38.86
N GLN A 8 -13.32 31.27 38.40
CA GLN A 8 -13.07 32.70 38.31
C GLN A 8 -12.40 33.00 36.96
N SER A 9 -13.23 33.38 36.01
CA SER A 9 -12.82 34.07 34.79
C SER A 9 -12.30 35.46 35.13
N SER A 10 -11.05 35.74 34.76
CA SER A 10 -10.59 37.11 34.58
C SER A 10 -9.52 37.11 33.50
N GLY A 11 -9.86 37.73 32.38
CA GLY A 11 -8.93 37.98 31.29
C GLY A 11 -7.75 38.81 31.77
N GLY A 12 -6.56 38.36 31.39
CA GLY A 12 -5.34 39.13 31.32
C GLY A 12 -4.69 38.75 30.00
N ALA A 13 -4.61 39.71 29.09
CA ALA A 13 -3.86 39.57 27.84
C ALA A 13 -2.37 39.54 28.21
N GLU A 14 -1.81 38.33 28.35
CA GLU A 14 -0.38 38.12 28.23
C GLU A 14 -0.09 37.81 26.76
N GLU A 15 0.67 38.72 26.15
CA GLU A 15 1.20 38.63 24.81
C GLU A 15 2.10 37.39 24.71
N SER A 16 1.53 36.26 24.29
CA SER A 16 2.25 35.01 24.11
C SER A 16 3.23 35.20 22.95
N LYS A 17 4.51 35.42 23.26
CA LYS A 17 5.59 35.26 22.27
C LYS A 17 5.41 33.89 21.63
N SER A 18 5.20 33.88 20.31
CA SER A 18 5.01 32.67 19.54
C SER A 18 6.22 31.76 19.76
N THR A 19 6.01 30.46 19.97
CA THR A 19 7.10 29.47 20.11
C THR A 19 8.08 29.50 18.94
N THR A 20 7.67 30.08 17.81
CA THR A 20 8.51 30.32 16.62
C THR A 20 9.55 31.44 16.78
N ASP A 21 9.43 32.32 17.77
CA ASP A 21 10.39 33.40 18.05
C ASP A 21 11.59 32.92 18.88
N LEU A 22 11.51 31.69 19.42
CA LEU A 22 12.59 31.02 20.15
C LEU A 22 13.38 30.05 19.27
N LEU A 23 13.00 29.88 18.00
CA LEU A 23 13.68 28.99 17.06
C LEU A 23 14.90 29.65 16.44
N ASP A 24 15.96 28.86 16.24
CA ASP A 24 17.13 29.26 15.45
C ASP A 24 16.68 29.68 14.04
N PRO A 25 17.23 30.78 13.47
CA PRO A 25 16.87 31.25 12.13
C PRO A 25 16.96 30.17 11.03
N SER A 26 17.89 29.21 11.16
CA SER A 26 18.06 28.09 10.21
C SER A 26 16.96 27.03 10.30
N LEU A 27 16.29 26.92 11.45
CA LEU A 27 15.22 25.96 11.70
C LEU A 27 13.83 26.52 11.36
N LYS A 28 13.72 27.84 11.23
CA LYS A 28 12.47 28.51 10.91
C LYS A 28 11.96 28.12 9.52
N GLU A 29 12.86 28.04 8.55
CA GLU A 29 12.56 27.67 7.17
C GLU A 29 12.08 26.21 7.08
N PHE A 30 12.73 25.30 7.80
CA PHE A 30 12.30 23.91 7.91
C PHE A 30 10.95 23.76 8.62
N TYR A 31 10.74 24.49 9.71
CA TYR A 31 9.48 24.46 10.45
C TYR A 31 8.32 25.01 9.60
N ASP A 32 8.54 26.08 8.83
CA ASP A 32 7.54 26.63 7.93
C ASP A 32 7.22 25.68 6.76
N GLN A 33 8.21 24.92 6.28
CA GLN A 33 8.05 23.94 5.22
C GLN A 33 7.34 22.66 5.68
N GLU A 34 7.58 22.20 6.90
CA GLU A 34 7.04 20.95 7.48
C GLU A 34 5.84 21.18 8.41
N LYS A 35 5.20 22.36 8.35
CA LYS A 35 3.99 22.63 9.13
C LYS A 35 2.93 21.58 8.77
N PRO A 36 2.46 20.77 9.73
CA PRO A 36 1.38 19.84 9.46
C PRO A 36 0.16 20.66 9.01
N PRO A 37 -0.56 20.20 7.97
CA PRO A 37 -1.75 20.91 7.51
C PRO A 37 -2.69 21.07 8.71
N THR A 38 -3.11 22.31 8.97
CA THR A 38 -4.01 22.62 10.09
C THR A 38 -5.21 21.69 10.00
N PRO A 39 -5.53 20.92 11.06
CA PRO A 39 -6.71 20.07 11.04
C PRO A 39 -7.92 20.91 10.66
N LEU A 40 -8.77 20.42 9.75
CA LEU A 40 -9.89 21.17 9.19
C LEU A 40 -10.82 21.77 10.28
N ALA A 41 -10.87 21.12 11.45
CA ALA A 41 -11.60 21.56 12.64
C ALA A 41 -11.08 22.88 13.25
N LEU A 42 -9.81 23.20 13.04
CA LEU A 42 -9.13 24.41 13.56
C LEU A 42 -8.83 25.44 12.46
N ALA A 43 -8.95 25.06 11.19
CA ALA A 43 -8.74 25.96 10.06
C ALA A 43 -9.74 27.13 10.07
N GLY A 44 -9.31 28.30 9.61
CA GLY A 44 -10.17 29.46 9.42
C GLY A 44 -11.16 29.25 8.28
N GLU A 45 -12.19 30.10 8.21
CA GLU A 45 -13.30 29.93 7.27
C GLU A 45 -12.86 29.95 5.79
N ARG A 46 -11.81 30.71 5.45
CA ARG A 46 -11.24 30.77 4.10
C ARG A 46 -10.56 29.45 3.70
N GLU A 47 -9.82 28.84 4.62
CA GLU A 47 -9.08 27.60 4.39
C GLU A 47 -10.04 26.40 4.27
N ARG A 48 -11.12 26.41 5.07
CA ARG A 48 -12.20 25.41 4.94
C ARG A 48 -12.89 25.49 3.57
N LYS A 49 -13.20 26.70 3.10
CA LYS A 49 -13.80 26.91 1.77
C LYS A 49 -12.85 26.48 0.65
N ALA A 50 -11.56 26.81 0.74
CA ALA A 50 -10.56 26.36 -0.23
C ALA A 50 -10.43 24.83 -0.27
N PHE A 51 -10.46 24.16 0.89
CA PHE A 51 -10.46 22.70 0.97
C PHE A 51 -11.74 22.07 0.40
N GLU A 52 -12.91 22.64 0.67
CA GLU A 52 -14.18 22.19 0.06
C GLU A 52 -14.22 22.39 -1.46
N GLU A 53 -13.63 23.46 -1.96
CA GLU A 53 -13.53 23.72 -3.39
C GLU A 53 -12.56 22.75 -4.07
N GLN A 54 -11.41 22.47 -3.45
CA GLN A 54 -10.52 21.38 -3.87
C GLN A 54 -11.20 20.01 -3.86
N LYS A 55 -12.03 19.73 -2.84
CA LYS A 55 -12.81 18.49 -2.74
C LYS A 55 -13.78 18.36 -3.91
N LYS A 56 -14.44 19.45 -4.32
CA LYS A 56 -15.35 19.46 -5.48
C LYS A 56 -14.63 19.20 -6.81
N VAL A 57 -13.38 19.65 -6.95
CA VAL A 57 -12.53 19.32 -8.11
C VAL A 57 -12.20 17.82 -8.13
N TYR A 58 -11.99 17.20 -6.97
CA TYR A 58 -11.74 15.76 -6.85
C TYR A 58 -13.02 14.90 -6.98
N GLU A 59 -14.19 15.44 -6.64
CA GLU A 59 -15.47 14.73 -6.69
C GLU A 59 -16.17 14.79 -8.08
N HIS A 60 -15.66 15.59 -9.03
CA HIS A 60 -16.26 15.72 -10.37
C HIS A 60 -15.33 15.29 -11.51
N PRO A 61 -15.25 13.99 -11.87
CA PRO A 61 -14.57 13.57 -13.08
C PRO A 61 -15.47 13.83 -14.30
N GLN A 62 -15.59 15.09 -14.72
CA GLN A 62 -16.08 15.41 -16.07
C GLN A 62 -14.95 15.20 -17.09
N SER A 63 -14.67 13.93 -17.38
CA SER A 63 -14.22 13.44 -18.69
C SER A 63 -14.28 11.91 -18.81
N ALA A 64 -14.97 11.21 -17.90
CA ALA A 64 -15.05 9.75 -17.87
C ALA A 64 -16.03 9.12 -18.89
N LYS A 65 -16.47 9.83 -19.94
CA LYS A 65 -17.46 9.30 -20.90
C LYS A 65 -17.06 9.29 -22.38
N ASP A 66 -15.96 9.94 -22.79
CA ASP A 66 -15.57 10.01 -24.21
C ASP A 66 -14.24 9.32 -24.57
N GLN A 67 -13.70 8.47 -23.68
CA GLN A 67 -12.62 7.52 -24.01
C GLN A 67 -13.06 6.06 -23.93
N VAL A 68 -14.36 5.82 -24.16
CA VAL A 68 -14.95 4.48 -24.30
C VAL A 68 -14.63 3.94 -25.71
N ALA A 69 -13.34 3.87 -26.05
CA ALA A 69 -12.85 3.20 -27.26
C ALA A 69 -11.33 2.96 -27.24
N ALA A 70 -10.73 2.60 -26.09
CA ALA A 70 -9.39 1.97 -26.06
C ALA A 70 -9.08 1.38 -24.67
N THR A 71 -9.47 0.13 -24.46
CA THR A 71 -8.78 -0.89 -23.62
C THR A 71 -8.06 -0.44 -22.34
N SER A 72 -8.67 -0.64 -21.16
CA SER A 72 -7.94 -1.14 -19.98
C SER A 72 -8.88 -1.84 -18.99
N ASP A 73 -8.41 -2.99 -18.51
CA ASP A 73 -9.06 -3.99 -17.68
C ASP A 73 -9.14 -3.54 -16.21
N ASN A 74 -9.86 -2.44 -15.93
CA ASN A 74 -9.88 -1.81 -14.61
C ASN A 74 -11.29 -1.41 -14.15
N ASP A 75 -12.22 -2.35 -14.28
CA ASP A 75 -13.44 -2.36 -13.48
C ASP A 75 -13.34 -3.57 -12.53
N GLN A 76 -12.52 -3.45 -11.49
CA GLN A 76 -12.44 -4.47 -10.44
C GLN A 76 -13.78 -4.53 -9.71
N ARG A 77 -14.69 -5.38 -10.20
CA ARG A 77 -15.90 -5.76 -9.47
C ARG A 77 -15.48 -6.20 -8.07
N ILE A 78 -15.90 -5.45 -7.05
CA ILE A 78 -15.60 -5.77 -5.65
C ILE A 78 -16.34 -7.07 -5.32
N VAL A 79 -15.65 -8.20 -5.44
CA VAL A 79 -16.16 -9.50 -5.02
C VAL A 79 -16.14 -9.53 -3.50
N ARG A 80 -17.26 -9.90 -2.90
CA ARG A 80 -17.38 -10.14 -1.45
C ARG A 80 -17.67 -11.61 -1.22
N ASP A 81 -17.15 -12.15 -0.14
CA ASP A 81 -17.53 -13.50 0.30
C ASP A 81 -18.95 -13.51 0.89
N PHE A 82 -19.42 -14.71 1.25
CA PHE A 82 -20.72 -14.93 1.88
C PHE A 82 -20.88 -14.21 3.23
N THR A 83 -19.77 -13.85 3.88
CA THR A 83 -19.75 -13.07 5.13
C THR A 83 -19.72 -11.55 4.90
N GLY A 84 -19.68 -11.12 3.63
CA GLY A 84 -19.61 -9.72 3.23
C GLY A 84 -18.19 -9.12 3.22
N LYS A 85 -17.14 -9.90 3.48
CA LYS A 85 -15.75 -9.43 3.44
C LYS A 85 -15.28 -9.30 2.00
N LYS A 86 -14.50 -8.24 1.71
CA LYS A 86 -13.91 -8.02 0.39
C LYS A 86 -12.88 -9.09 0.09
N MET A 87 -13.09 -9.84 -0.99
CA MET A 87 -12.13 -10.78 -1.56
C MET A 87 -11.01 -10.01 -2.26
N VAL A 88 -9.79 -10.53 -2.21
CA VAL A 88 -8.63 -9.90 -2.86
C VAL A 88 -8.44 -10.56 -4.22
N PRO A 89 -8.36 -9.78 -5.32
CA PRO A 89 -8.15 -10.36 -6.65
C PRO A 89 -6.77 -11.01 -6.73
N LEU A 90 -6.66 -12.09 -7.50
CA LEU A 90 -5.46 -12.91 -7.62
C LEU A 90 -4.19 -12.09 -7.88
N GLY A 91 -4.24 -11.15 -8.84
CA GLY A 91 -3.08 -10.33 -9.17
C GLY A 91 -2.63 -9.40 -8.04
N GLN A 92 -3.56 -8.96 -7.17
CA GLN A 92 -3.21 -8.18 -5.99
C GLN A 92 -2.60 -9.09 -4.91
N ALA A 93 -3.12 -10.29 -4.71
CA ALA A 93 -2.56 -11.25 -3.77
C ALA A 93 -1.11 -11.63 -4.15
N ALA A 94 -0.86 -11.90 -5.43
CA ALA A 94 0.49 -12.16 -5.92
C ALA A 94 1.46 -10.98 -5.67
N ARG A 95 1.00 -9.73 -5.89
CA ARG A 95 1.80 -8.53 -5.59
C ARG A 95 2.08 -8.35 -4.11
N ASN A 96 1.11 -8.65 -3.25
CA ASN A 96 1.27 -8.55 -1.80
C ASN A 96 2.39 -9.49 -1.30
N ASN A 97 2.52 -10.69 -1.87
CA ASN A 97 3.62 -11.62 -1.55
C ASN A 97 4.97 -11.11 -2.09
N CYS A 98 4.97 -10.31 -3.17
CA CYS A 98 6.18 -9.76 -3.79
C CYS A 98 6.57 -8.37 -3.30
N VAL A 99 6.07 -7.92 -2.13
CA VAL A 99 6.27 -6.55 -1.64
C VAL A 99 7.74 -6.20 -1.45
N GLU A 100 8.59 -7.18 -1.13
CA GLU A 100 10.03 -6.99 -0.99
C GLU A 100 10.70 -6.48 -2.29
N TYR A 101 10.30 -7.03 -3.45
CA TYR A 101 10.82 -6.60 -4.74
C TYR A 101 10.26 -5.23 -5.15
N GLU A 102 9.04 -4.91 -4.72
CA GLU A 102 8.46 -3.57 -4.89
C GLU A 102 9.24 -2.53 -4.08
N VAL A 103 9.63 -2.87 -2.85
CA VAL A 103 10.51 -2.03 -2.02
C VAL A 103 11.88 -1.85 -2.67
N LEU A 104 12.48 -2.90 -3.25
CA LEU A 104 13.75 -2.79 -3.99
C LEU A 104 13.62 -1.87 -5.21
N LEU A 105 12.52 -1.99 -5.97
CA LEU A 105 12.25 -1.12 -7.12
C LEU A 105 12.05 0.34 -6.68
N ALA A 106 11.32 0.58 -5.59
CA ALA A 106 11.15 1.91 -5.01
C ALA A 106 12.49 2.47 -4.52
N ASN A 107 13.28 1.67 -3.80
CA ASN A 107 14.61 2.07 -3.32
C ASN A 107 15.53 2.43 -4.47
N CYS A 108 15.54 1.69 -5.57
CA CYS A 108 16.29 2.10 -6.76
C CYS A 108 15.81 3.44 -7.32
N SER A 109 14.49 3.65 -7.40
CA SER A 109 13.91 4.89 -7.92
C SER A 109 14.30 6.12 -7.09
N PHE A 110 14.32 5.98 -5.75
CA PHE A 110 14.62 7.11 -4.85
C PHE A 110 16.11 7.24 -4.54
N LYS A 111 16.78 6.12 -4.20
CA LYS A 111 18.13 6.06 -3.63
C LYS A 111 19.17 5.41 -4.56
N GLY A 112 18.76 4.90 -5.72
CA GLY A 112 19.67 4.24 -6.66
C GLY A 112 20.73 5.17 -7.24
N THR A 113 21.78 4.57 -7.78
CA THR A 113 22.82 5.27 -8.52
C THR A 113 22.26 5.95 -9.76
N PHE A 114 23.00 6.93 -10.28
CA PHE A 114 22.62 7.64 -11.51
C PHE A 114 22.40 6.67 -12.69
N TRP A 115 23.24 5.65 -12.82
CA TRP A 115 23.13 4.62 -13.86
C TRP A 115 21.89 3.73 -13.69
N GLU A 116 21.57 3.33 -12.46
CA GLU A 116 20.38 2.52 -12.20
C GLU A 116 19.09 3.28 -12.51
N LYS A 117 19.04 4.58 -12.15
CA LYS A 117 17.91 5.47 -12.47
C LYS A 117 17.78 5.70 -13.97
N LEU A 118 18.88 5.93 -14.68
CA LEU A 118 18.88 6.04 -16.15
C LEU A 118 18.35 4.78 -16.84
N ASN A 119 18.68 3.60 -16.31
CA ASN A 119 18.15 2.33 -16.79
C ASN A 119 16.76 1.99 -16.21
N MET A 120 16.07 2.97 -15.62
CA MET A 120 14.71 2.83 -15.08
C MET A 120 14.56 1.64 -14.12
N CYS A 121 15.61 1.33 -13.37
CA CYS A 121 15.64 0.21 -12.42
C CYS A 121 15.26 -1.13 -13.06
N HIS A 122 15.60 -1.33 -14.35
CA HIS A 122 15.18 -2.48 -15.16
C HIS A 122 15.42 -3.83 -14.47
N MET A 123 16.56 -4.00 -13.79
CA MET A 123 16.89 -5.22 -13.06
C MET A 123 15.88 -5.52 -11.95
N TYR A 124 15.59 -4.56 -11.07
CA TYR A 124 14.62 -4.72 -9.98
C TYR A 124 13.20 -4.91 -10.51
N ARG A 125 12.82 -4.19 -11.58
CA ARG A 125 11.53 -4.38 -12.24
C ARG A 125 11.38 -5.79 -12.81
N LYS A 126 12.42 -6.32 -13.44
CA LYS A 126 12.42 -7.70 -13.96
C LYS A 126 12.23 -8.71 -12.83
N GLN A 127 12.90 -8.51 -11.70
CA GLN A 127 12.75 -9.38 -10.52
C GLN A 127 11.34 -9.33 -9.93
N GLN A 128 10.78 -8.12 -9.77
CA GLN A 128 9.39 -7.96 -9.32
C GLN A 128 8.40 -8.68 -10.25
N MET A 129 8.55 -8.51 -11.56
CA MET A 129 7.68 -9.18 -12.54
C MET A 129 7.80 -10.70 -12.45
N LYS A 130 9.01 -11.22 -12.26
CA LYS A 130 9.25 -12.67 -12.12
C LYS A 130 8.61 -13.23 -10.84
N CYS A 131 8.75 -12.53 -9.72
CA CYS A 131 8.08 -12.89 -8.48
C CYS A 131 6.55 -12.95 -8.68
N VAL A 132 5.96 -11.91 -9.27
CA VAL A 132 4.50 -11.83 -9.46
C VAL A 132 4.00 -12.95 -10.38
N GLU A 133 4.75 -13.29 -11.43
CA GLU A 133 4.45 -14.42 -12.32
C GLU A 133 4.40 -15.74 -11.53
N LEU A 134 5.48 -16.07 -10.80
CA LEU A 134 5.59 -17.30 -10.01
C LEU A 134 4.49 -17.40 -8.95
N GLN A 135 4.27 -16.32 -8.20
CA GLN A 135 3.23 -16.24 -7.18
C GLN A 135 1.83 -16.40 -7.78
N THR A 136 1.54 -15.76 -8.92
CA THR A 136 0.25 -15.89 -9.61
C THR A 136 -0.02 -17.35 -9.99
N GLU A 137 0.96 -18.05 -10.55
CA GLU A 137 0.81 -19.45 -10.91
C GLU A 137 0.65 -20.36 -9.69
N ALA A 138 1.43 -20.13 -8.64
CA ALA A 138 1.35 -20.93 -7.41
C ALA A 138 0.01 -20.77 -6.70
N LEU A 139 -0.49 -19.54 -6.57
CA LEU A 139 -1.81 -19.23 -6.02
C LEU A 139 -2.93 -19.93 -6.82
N LYS A 140 -2.86 -19.91 -8.16
CA LYS A 140 -3.79 -20.67 -9.02
C LYS A 140 -3.68 -22.18 -8.76
N LYS A 141 -2.47 -22.72 -8.71
CA LYS A 141 -2.22 -24.16 -8.53
C LYS A 141 -2.76 -24.68 -7.20
N LEU A 142 -2.71 -23.87 -6.14
CA LEU A 142 -3.21 -24.21 -4.80
C LEU A 142 -4.67 -23.80 -4.55
N GLY A 143 -5.37 -23.24 -5.54
CA GLY A 143 -6.82 -23.04 -5.49
C GLY A 143 -7.27 -21.69 -4.93
N TYR A 144 -6.45 -20.64 -4.98
CA TYR A 144 -6.78 -19.31 -4.48
C TYR A 144 -8.09 -18.75 -5.09
N GLU A 145 -8.33 -18.97 -6.38
CA GLU A 145 -9.56 -18.52 -7.06
C GLU A 145 -10.79 -19.35 -6.67
N SER A 146 -10.60 -20.55 -6.14
CA SER A 146 -11.68 -21.44 -5.70
C SER A 146 -12.10 -21.19 -4.25
N ALA A 147 -11.34 -20.39 -3.49
CA ALA A 147 -11.63 -20.06 -2.10
C ALA A 147 -13.00 -19.38 -1.93
N LEU A 148 -13.80 -19.86 -0.97
CA LEU A 148 -15.14 -19.34 -0.70
C LEU A 148 -15.15 -18.13 0.23
N THR A 149 -14.17 -18.04 1.12
CA THR A 149 -14.08 -16.96 2.10
C THR A 149 -12.77 -16.21 1.98
N ARG A 150 -12.74 -14.97 2.48
CA ARG A 150 -11.50 -14.20 2.58
C ARG A 150 -10.45 -14.89 3.45
N ASN A 151 -10.88 -15.68 4.43
CA ASN A 151 -9.99 -16.43 5.31
C ASN A 151 -9.32 -17.60 4.58
N ASP A 152 -10.04 -18.27 3.69
CA ASP A 152 -9.46 -19.35 2.86
C ASP A 152 -8.48 -18.78 1.84
N GLN A 153 -8.81 -17.62 1.24
CA GLN A 153 -7.86 -16.88 0.39
C GLN A 153 -6.57 -16.54 1.15
N GLU A 154 -6.67 -16.09 2.40
CA GLU A 154 -5.51 -15.75 3.22
C GLU A 154 -4.63 -16.96 3.50
N GLN A 155 -5.26 -18.09 3.84
CA GLN A 155 -4.52 -19.31 4.13
C GLN A 155 -3.79 -19.82 2.90
N VAL A 156 -4.42 -19.78 1.72
CA VAL A 156 -3.74 -20.12 0.45
C VAL A 156 -2.61 -19.12 0.18
N GLN A 157 -2.86 -17.82 0.35
CA GLN A 157 -1.88 -16.77 0.09
C GLN A 157 -0.63 -16.92 0.98
N ASN A 158 -0.84 -17.07 2.28
CA ASN A 158 0.23 -17.23 3.27
C ASN A 158 0.98 -18.54 3.05
N HIS A 159 0.30 -19.63 2.69
CA HIS A 159 0.96 -20.90 2.43
C HIS A 159 1.88 -20.84 1.20
N VAL A 160 1.45 -20.16 0.13
CA VAL A 160 2.32 -19.92 -1.04
C VAL A 160 3.51 -19.04 -0.63
N ASP A 161 3.28 -18.02 0.18
CA ASP A 161 4.33 -17.12 0.69
C ASP A 161 5.37 -17.89 1.53
N ASP A 162 4.92 -18.77 2.43
CA ASP A 162 5.78 -19.63 3.23
C ASP A 162 6.67 -20.53 2.35
N ILE A 163 6.09 -21.14 1.30
CA ILE A 163 6.85 -21.95 0.35
C ILE A 163 7.90 -21.09 -0.38
N PHE A 164 7.52 -19.87 -0.76
CA PHE A 164 8.44 -18.94 -1.41
C PHE A 164 9.62 -18.58 -0.49
N CYS A 165 9.36 -18.16 0.75
CA CYS A 165 10.42 -17.86 1.72
C CYS A 165 11.34 -19.06 2.03
N GLN A 166 10.83 -20.29 1.95
CA GLN A 166 11.63 -21.50 2.19
C GLN A 166 12.50 -21.90 1.00
N THR A 167 12.12 -21.52 -0.22
CA THR A 167 12.75 -22.02 -1.46
C THR A 167 13.51 -20.96 -2.24
N VAL A 168 13.13 -19.70 -2.07
CA VAL A 168 13.72 -18.55 -2.74
C VAL A 168 14.62 -17.82 -1.74
N PRO A 169 15.96 -17.87 -1.92
CA PRO A 169 16.87 -17.15 -1.05
C PRO A 169 16.83 -15.64 -1.33
N ASP A 170 17.32 -14.84 -0.38
CA ASP A 170 17.54 -13.41 -0.57
C ASP A 170 18.43 -13.16 -1.80
N GLY A 171 17.89 -12.49 -2.81
CA GLY A 171 18.62 -12.17 -4.03
C GLY A 171 17.80 -12.25 -5.31
N PRO A 172 18.45 -12.33 -6.49
CA PRO A 172 17.75 -12.44 -7.75
C PRO A 172 17.12 -13.83 -7.91
N ILE A 173 15.87 -13.84 -8.37
CA ILE A 173 15.17 -15.05 -8.81
C ILE A 173 15.80 -15.51 -10.11
N THR A 174 16.56 -16.60 -10.04
CA THR A 174 17.11 -17.31 -11.20
C THR A 174 16.16 -18.41 -11.64
N ASP A 175 16.34 -18.94 -12.84
CA ASP A 175 15.49 -20.01 -13.36
C ASP A 175 15.57 -21.28 -12.49
N GLU A 176 16.75 -21.61 -11.95
CA GLU A 176 16.93 -22.73 -11.03
C GLU A 176 16.14 -22.54 -9.71
N VAL A 177 16.11 -21.32 -9.19
CA VAL A 177 15.35 -20.98 -7.98
C VAL A 177 13.85 -21.01 -8.27
N ALA A 178 13.43 -20.50 -9.42
CA ALA A 178 12.05 -20.57 -9.87
C ALA A 178 11.56 -22.03 -9.99
N THR A 179 12.35 -22.92 -10.60
CA THR A 179 12.01 -24.34 -10.69
C THR A 179 11.90 -24.99 -9.31
N LYS A 180 12.81 -24.69 -8.38
CA LYS A 180 12.71 -25.21 -6.99
C LYS A 180 11.43 -24.78 -6.29
N PHE A 181 11.04 -23.52 -6.45
CA PHE A 181 9.77 -23.02 -5.92
C PHE A 181 8.58 -23.73 -6.54
N GLU A 182 8.55 -23.88 -7.87
CA GLU A 182 7.48 -24.58 -8.58
C GLU A 182 7.35 -26.05 -8.17
N ASP A 183 8.47 -26.76 -8.00
CA ASP A 183 8.52 -28.14 -7.53
C ASP A 183 7.97 -28.27 -6.10
N ALA A 184 8.32 -27.33 -5.22
CA ALA A 184 7.81 -27.30 -3.86
C ALA A 184 6.29 -27.04 -3.81
N VAL A 185 5.79 -26.11 -4.64
CA VAL A 185 4.34 -25.87 -4.81
C VAL A 185 3.64 -27.12 -5.33
N GLN A 186 4.23 -27.81 -6.31
CA GLN A 186 3.67 -29.04 -6.86
C GLN A 186 3.65 -30.17 -5.82
N GLN A 187 4.67 -30.25 -4.97
CA GLN A 187 4.72 -31.20 -3.87
C GLN A 187 3.65 -30.91 -2.81
N ALA A 188 3.48 -29.63 -2.42
CA ALA A 188 2.44 -29.20 -1.47
C ALA A 188 1.04 -29.56 -1.99
N LYS A 189 0.78 -29.29 -3.28
CA LYS A 189 -0.45 -29.72 -3.95
C LYS A 189 -0.66 -31.23 -3.89
N GLY A 190 0.38 -32.02 -4.15
CA GLY A 190 0.33 -33.49 -4.14
C GLY A 190 0.07 -34.10 -2.76
N LYS A 191 0.49 -33.44 -1.68
CA LYS A 191 0.26 -33.86 -0.28
C LYS A 191 -1.18 -33.63 0.20
N GLY A 192 -2.03 -33.02 -0.63
CA GLY A 192 -3.39 -32.69 -0.23
C GLY A 192 -3.47 -31.50 0.73
N GLU A 193 -2.42 -30.69 0.83
CA GLU A 193 -2.44 -29.33 1.43
C GLU A 193 -3.20 -28.33 0.53
N ILE A 194 -4.10 -28.86 -0.29
CA ILE A 194 -5.08 -28.11 -1.04
C ILE A 194 -6.17 -27.77 -0.03
N PHE A 195 -6.43 -26.49 0.16
CA PHE A 195 -7.59 -26.01 0.91
C PHE A 195 -8.85 -26.49 0.17
N ARG A 196 -9.31 -27.69 0.54
CA ARG A 196 -10.56 -28.25 0.04
C ARG A 196 -11.69 -27.40 0.57
N VAL A 197 -12.30 -26.67 -0.35
CA VAL A 197 -13.65 -26.15 -0.23
C VAL A 197 -14.65 -27.30 -0.22
#